data_AF-A0A954CK24-F1
#
_entry.id   AF-A0A954CK24-F1
#
_cell.length_a   1.000
_cell.length_b   1.000
_cell.length_c   1.000
_cell.angle_alpha   90.00
_cell.angle_beta   90.00
_cell.angle_gamma   90.00
#
_symmetry.space_group_name_H-M   'P 1'
#
loop_
_entity.id
_entity.type
_entity.pdbx_description
1 polymer ?
#
loop_
_entity_poly.entity_id
_entity_poly.type
_entity_poly.pdbx_seq_one_letter_code
_entity_poly.pdbx_strand_id
1 'polypeptide(L)'
;MTKVKKRSKRQEQGIANDLGGRVRPGSGSIASMKGDVIAGDLLVEAKFTDKRSFTLSRQVIEKIRREALLGGHDQWALQIDFQDGHKPIRRVAVIDYDFFLQLLEEKDDNPAPDED
;
A
#
# COMPACT_ATOMS: atom_id res chain seq x y z
N MET A 1 18.50 -7.36 -13.58
CA MET A 1 17.21 -6.98 -12.92
C MET A 1 16.23 -6.51 -13.98
N THR A 2 15.03 -7.11 -14.08
CA THR A 2 14.06 -6.83 -15.16
C THR A 2 13.47 -5.42 -15.03
N LYS A 3 12.96 -4.84 -16.14
CA LYS A 3 12.30 -3.51 -16.13
C LYS A 3 11.16 -3.44 -15.11
N VAL A 4 10.39 -4.52 -14.99
CA VAL A 4 9.30 -4.69 -14.02
C VAL A 4 9.82 -4.60 -12.57
N LYS A 5 10.88 -5.32 -12.22
CA LYS A 5 11.47 -5.28 -10.86
C LYS A 5 12.02 -3.89 -10.50
N LYS A 6 12.65 -3.20 -11.46
CA LYS A 6 13.12 -1.82 -11.25
C LYS A 6 11.96 -0.84 -11.02
N ARG A 7 10.84 -1.05 -11.71
CA ARG A 7 9.62 -0.26 -11.56
C ARG A 7 8.99 -0.47 -10.20
N SER A 8 8.78 -1.72 -9.79
CA SER A 8 8.24 -2.09 -8.48
C SER A 8 9.02 -1.40 -7.36
N LYS A 9 10.35 -1.55 -7.36
CA LYS A 9 11.20 -0.92 -6.35
C LYS A 9 11.07 0.61 -6.27
N ARG A 10 10.89 1.29 -7.42
CA ARG A 10 10.68 2.75 -7.44
C ARG A 10 9.33 3.14 -6.85
N GLN A 11 8.28 2.37 -7.17
CA GLN A 11 6.95 2.57 -6.61
C GLN A 11 6.98 2.36 -5.09
N GLU A 12 7.54 1.25 -4.62
CA GLU A 12 7.67 0.90 -3.20
C GLU A 12 8.40 2.00 -2.42
N GLN A 13 9.51 2.52 -2.97
CA GLN A 13 10.24 3.62 -2.35
C GLN A 13 9.41 4.91 -2.31
N GLY A 14 8.64 5.21 -3.36
CA GLY A 14 7.75 6.36 -3.39
C GLY A 14 6.67 6.27 -2.30
N ILE A 15 6.01 5.12 -2.18
CA ILE A 15 5.02 4.86 -1.13
C ILE A 15 5.65 4.99 0.26
N ALA A 16 6.84 4.42 0.46
CA ALA A 16 7.56 4.54 1.73
C ALA A 16 7.84 6.01 2.07
N ASN A 17 8.24 6.83 1.11
CA ASN A 17 8.46 8.26 1.35
C ASN A 17 7.16 8.99 1.68
N ASP A 18 6.08 8.73 0.93
CA ASP A 18 4.77 9.36 1.13
C ASP A 18 4.20 9.06 2.53
N LEU A 19 4.43 7.84 3.03
CA LEU A 19 3.91 7.37 4.32
C LEU A 19 4.89 7.54 5.49
N GLY A 20 6.08 8.10 5.26
CA GLY A 20 7.15 8.12 6.29
C GLY A 20 7.61 6.72 6.73
N GLY A 21 7.43 5.72 5.87
CA GLY A 21 7.70 4.31 6.12
C GLY A 21 9.01 3.80 5.51
N ARG A 22 9.12 2.47 5.39
CA ARG A 22 10.28 1.77 4.81
C ARG A 22 9.85 0.58 3.94
N VAL A 23 10.62 0.32 2.89
CA VAL A 23 10.47 -0.86 2.03
C VAL A 23 10.96 -2.12 2.76
N ARG A 24 10.22 -3.24 2.72
CA ARG A 24 10.69 -4.51 3.32
C ARG A 24 11.76 -5.18 2.44
N PRO A 25 12.87 -5.68 3.02
CA PRO A 25 13.82 -6.50 2.30
C PRO A 25 13.19 -7.82 1.82
N GLY A 26 13.39 -8.19 0.56
CA GLY A 26 13.02 -9.52 0.04
C GLY A 26 11.61 -9.65 -0.57
N SER A 27 10.89 -8.55 -0.78
CA SER A 27 9.56 -8.49 -1.45
C SER A 27 9.50 -9.20 -2.82
N GLY A 28 10.65 -9.53 -3.42
CA GLY A 28 10.76 -10.20 -4.72
C GLY A 28 11.19 -11.68 -4.73
N SER A 29 11.46 -12.34 -3.59
CA SER A 29 12.08 -13.68 -3.61
C SER A 29 11.77 -14.65 -2.45
N ILE A 30 11.03 -14.28 -1.41
CA ILE A 30 10.72 -15.20 -0.29
C ILE A 30 9.21 -15.36 -0.16
N ALA A 31 8.73 -16.61 -0.29
CA ALA A 31 7.34 -16.95 -0.57
C ALA A 31 6.34 -16.68 0.58
N SER A 32 6.74 -16.24 1.77
CA SER A 32 5.82 -16.13 2.92
C SER A 32 5.85 -14.82 3.72
N MET A 33 6.49 -13.75 3.24
CA MET A 33 6.33 -12.40 3.80
C MET A 33 6.27 -11.37 2.66
N LYS A 34 5.05 -10.97 2.29
CA LYS A 34 4.75 -10.05 1.17
C LYS A 34 3.98 -8.85 1.69
N GLY A 35 4.69 -7.95 2.35
CA GLY A 35 4.24 -6.57 2.43
C GLY A 35 5.39 -5.75 1.88
N ASP A 36 5.09 -4.87 0.95
CA ASP A 36 6.12 -4.13 0.21
C ASP A 36 6.65 -2.96 1.02
N VAL A 37 5.77 -2.31 1.81
CA VAL A 37 6.10 -1.14 2.64
C VAL A 37 5.51 -1.30 4.04
N ILE A 38 6.23 -0.83 5.06
CA ILE A 38 5.73 -0.69 6.44
C ILE A 38 5.77 0.80 6.80
N ALA A 39 4.69 1.32 7.38
CA ALA A 39 4.64 2.66 7.99
C ALA A 39 3.92 2.57 9.34
N GLY A 40 4.66 2.69 10.45
CA GLY A 40 4.11 2.43 11.78
C GLY A 40 3.56 1.00 11.89
N ASP A 41 2.27 0.90 12.20
CA ASP A 41 1.48 -0.34 12.30
C ASP A 41 0.76 -0.74 10.99
N LEU A 42 1.01 0.00 9.90
CA LEU A 42 0.41 -0.27 8.60
C LEU A 42 1.33 -1.13 7.72
N LEU A 43 0.84 -2.29 7.28
CA LEU A 43 1.44 -3.07 6.21
C LEU A 43 0.82 -2.74 4.85
N VAL A 44 1.64 -2.35 3.87
CA VAL A 44 1.17 -1.99 2.53
C VAL A 44 1.66 -3.00 1.49
N GLU A 45 0.74 -3.60 0.74
CA GLU A 45 1.01 -4.34 -0.49
C GLU A 45 0.87 -3.39 -1.68
N ALA A 46 1.88 -3.31 -2.53
CA ALA A 46 1.90 -2.46 -3.71
C ALA A 46 1.57 -3.26 -4.98
N LYS A 47 0.68 -2.69 -5.80
CA LYS A 47 0.32 -3.21 -7.13
C LYS A 47 0.28 -2.07 -8.12
N PHE A 48 0.44 -2.43 -9.39
CA PHE A 48 0.27 -1.49 -10.48
C PHE A 48 -0.36 -2.19 -11.68
N THR A 49 -1.06 -1.41 -12.51
CA THR A 49 -1.70 -1.91 -13.72
C THR A 49 -1.70 -0.84 -14.81
N ASP A 50 -1.43 -1.26 -16.04
CA ASP A 50 -1.62 -0.47 -17.27
C ASP A 50 -3.02 -0.67 -17.88
N LYS A 51 -3.83 -1.56 -17.27
CA LYS A 51 -5.20 -1.81 -17.68
C LYS A 51 -6.14 -0.77 -17.07
N ARG A 52 -7.28 -0.56 -17.74
CA ARG A 52 -8.36 0.31 -17.26
C ARG A 52 -9.07 -0.22 -16.01
N SER A 53 -8.82 -1.46 -15.62
CA SER A 53 -9.42 -2.11 -14.46
C SER A 53 -8.41 -2.94 -13.68
N PHE A 54 -8.72 -3.12 -12.39
CA PHE A 54 -8.01 -4.03 -11.48
C PHE A 54 -9.06 -4.87 -10.76
N THR A 55 -8.89 -6.20 -10.79
CA THR A 55 -9.80 -7.11 -10.09
C THR A 55 -9.25 -7.40 -8.70
N LEU A 56 -10.03 -7.04 -7.68
CA LEU A 56 -9.76 -7.40 -6.29
C LEU A 56 -10.69 -8.54 -5.87
N SER A 57 -10.12 -9.67 -5.45
CA SER A 57 -10.89 -10.78 -4.90
C SER A 57 -10.78 -10.86 -3.38
N ARG A 58 -11.76 -11.49 -2.75
CA ARG A 58 -11.78 -11.73 -1.30
C ARG A 58 -10.53 -12.47 -0.82
N GLN A 59 -10.03 -13.43 -1.60
CA GLN A 59 -8.83 -14.20 -1.25
C GLN A 59 -7.57 -13.34 -1.23
N VAL A 60 -7.47 -12.33 -2.09
CA VAL A 60 -6.34 -11.39 -2.07
C VAL A 60 -6.38 -10.56 -0.79
N ILE A 61 -7.56 -10.07 -0.42
CA ILE A 61 -7.77 -9.32 0.84
C ILE A 61 -7.37 -10.17 2.05
N GLU A 62 -7.90 -11.39 2.16
CA GLU A 62 -7.61 -12.31 3.26
C GLU A 62 -6.11 -12.63 3.38
N LYS A 63 -5.44 -12.77 2.23
CA LYS A 63 -4.01 -13.01 2.19
C LYS A 63 -3.22 -11.82 2.74
N ILE A 64 -3.50 -10.60 2.28
CA ILE A 64 -2.79 -9.39 2.73
C ILE A 64 -3.03 -9.18 4.23
N ARG A 65 -4.29 -9.30 4.67
CA ARG A 65 -4.64 -9.21 6.09
C ARG A 65 -3.89 -10.25 6.93
N ARG A 66 -3.84 -11.50 6.48
CA ARG A 66 -3.07 -12.56 7.17
C ARG A 66 -1.58 -12.24 7.24
N GLU A 67 -1.00 -11.69 6.17
CA GLU A 67 0.41 -11.30 6.13
C GLU A 67 0.70 -10.10 7.05
N ALA A 68 -0.22 -9.15 7.18
CA ALA A 68 -0.16 -8.05 8.14
C ALA A 68 -0.15 -8.58 9.58
N LEU A 69 -1.15 -9.39 9.94
CA LEU A 69 -1.28 -9.97 11.28
C LEU A 69 -0.06 -10.83 11.66
N LEU A 70 0.40 -11.71 10.76
CA LEU A 70 1.62 -12.51 11.00
C LEU A 70 2.88 -11.65 11.11
N GLY A 71 2.88 -10.47 10.48
CA GLY A 71 3.95 -9.49 10.55
C GLY A 71 3.89 -8.57 11.77
N GLY A 72 2.86 -8.70 12.62
CA GLY A 72 2.59 -7.83 13.77
C GLY A 72 2.12 -6.43 13.39
N HIS A 73 1.26 -6.34 12.38
CA HIS A 73 0.61 -5.11 11.91
C HIS A 73 -0.90 -5.30 12.05
N ASP A 74 -1.58 -4.44 12.80
CA ASP A 74 -3.04 -4.53 12.93
C ASP A 74 -3.74 -3.92 11.70
N GLN A 75 -3.07 -2.98 11.03
CA GLN A 75 -3.57 -2.33 9.82
C GLN A 75 -2.92 -2.85 8.54
N TRP A 76 -3.70 -2.87 7.46
CA TRP A 76 -3.21 -3.23 6.13
C TRP A 76 -3.79 -2.33 5.04
N ALA A 77 -3.05 -2.17 3.94
CA ALA A 77 -3.53 -1.51 2.75
C ALA A 77 -3.08 -2.24 1.48
N LEU A 78 -3.95 -2.28 0.47
CA LEU A 78 -3.58 -2.58 -0.91
C LEU A 78 -3.49 -1.27 -1.68
N GLN A 79 -2.27 -0.85 -2.01
CA GLN A 79 -2.00 0.31 -2.84
C GLN A 79 -2.01 -0.12 -4.32
N ILE A 80 -2.78 0.57 -5.16
CA ILE A 80 -2.85 0.32 -6.60
C ILE A 80 -2.54 1.59 -7.39
N ASP A 81 -1.52 1.53 -8.24
CA ASP A 81 -1.26 2.53 -9.28
C ASP A 81 -1.89 2.11 -10.61
N PHE A 82 -2.91 2.86 -11.05
CA PHE A 82 -3.37 2.84 -12.44
C PHE A 82 -2.46 3.73 -13.28
N GLN A 83 -2.01 3.21 -14.41
CA GLN A 83 -0.90 3.80 -15.16
C GLN A 83 -1.25 3.97 -16.63
N ASP A 84 -0.70 5.03 -17.21
CA ASP A 84 -0.57 5.18 -18.65
C ASP A 84 0.91 4.99 -19.02
N GLY A 85 1.20 3.83 -19.63
CA GLY A 85 2.56 3.35 -19.83
C GLY A 85 3.33 3.19 -18.51
N HIS A 86 4.34 4.05 -18.30
CA HIS A 86 5.20 4.03 -17.10
C HIS A 86 4.82 5.04 -16.01
N LYS A 87 3.84 5.92 -16.27
CA LYS A 87 3.47 7.01 -15.37
C LYS A 87 2.19 6.64 -14.59
N PRO A 88 2.19 6.72 -13.25
CA PRO A 88 0.96 6.66 -12.46
C PRO A 88 0.06 7.84 -12.83
N ILE A 89 -1.19 7.54 -13.22
CA ILE A 89 -2.23 8.55 -13.48
C ILE A 89 -3.23 8.61 -12.35
N ARG A 90 -3.39 7.51 -11.60
CA ARG A 90 -4.22 7.46 -10.41
C ARG A 90 -3.62 6.47 -9.42
N ARG A 91 -3.45 6.93 -8.18
CA ARG A 91 -3.09 6.12 -7.03
C ARG A 91 -4.32 5.98 -6.14
N VAL A 92 -4.65 4.75 -5.76
CA VAL A 92 -5.70 4.45 -4.79
C VAL A 92 -5.18 3.48 -3.74
N ALA A 93 -5.82 3.48 -2.57
CA ALA A 93 -5.62 2.48 -1.54
C ALA A 93 -6.96 1.81 -1.23
N VAL A 94 -6.92 0.51 -0.98
CA VAL A 94 -8.02 -0.24 -0.38
C VAL A 94 -7.60 -0.60 1.03
N ILE A 95 -8.48 -0.29 1.98
CA ILE A 95 -8.32 -0.51 3.41
C ILE A 95 -9.60 -1.10 3.98
N ASP A 96 -9.54 -1.63 5.21
CA ASP A 96 -10.75 -2.03 5.93
C ASP A 96 -11.63 -0.81 6.21
N TYR A 97 -12.96 -1.04 6.21
CA TYR A 97 -13.91 0.05 6.43
C TYR A 97 -13.79 0.63 7.84
N ASP A 98 -13.52 -0.20 8.85
CA ASP A 98 -13.30 0.27 10.22
C ASP A 98 -12.05 1.14 10.33
N PHE A 99 -10.98 0.81 9.60
CA PHE A 99 -9.79 1.65 9.53
C PHE A 99 -10.09 2.98 8.83
N PHE A 100 -10.91 2.97 7.78
CA PHE A 100 -11.36 4.20 7.14
C PHE A 100 -12.15 5.11 8.12
N LEU A 101 -13.03 4.53 8.96
CA LEU A 101 -13.76 5.30 9.97
C LEU A 101 -12.81 5.90 11.01
N GLN A 102 -11.83 5.12 11.51
CA GLN A 102 -10.81 5.63 12.43
C GLN A 102 -10.04 6.82 11.84
N LEU A 103 -9.66 6.76 10.56
CA LEU A 103 -8.97 7.87 9.89
C LEU A 103 -9.85 9.14 9.77
N LEU A 104 -11.17 9.01 9.72
CA LEU A 104 -12.08 10.16 9.73
C LEU A 104 -12.13 10.80 11.12
N GLU A 105 -12.23 10.00 12.18
CA GLU A 105 -12.22 10.47 13.57
C GLU A 105 -10.90 11.20 13.90
N GLU A 106 -9.75 10.63 13.53
CA GLU A 106 -8.44 11.25 13.74
C GLU A 106 -8.29 12.58 12.99
N LYS A 107 -8.93 12.73 11.83
CA LYS A 107 -8.91 13.96 11.04
C LYS A 107 -9.75 15.06 11.68
N ASP A 108 -10.88 14.70 12.28
CA ASP A 108 -11.74 15.65 12.98
C ASP A 108 -11.08 16.13 14.29
N ASP A 109 -10.33 15.26 14.97
CA ASP A 109 -9.59 15.58 16.19
C ASP A 109 -8.29 16.37 15.95
N ASN A 110 -7.76 16.37 14.73
CA ASN A 110 -6.59 17.13 14.33
C ASN A 110 -6.89 17.92 13.04
N PRO A 111 -7.66 19.02 13.14
CA PRO A 111 -7.99 19.84 11.99
C PRO A 111 -6.70 20.34 11.35
N ALA A 112 -6.66 20.39 10.01
CA ALA A 112 -5.55 20.99 9.30
C ALA A 112 -5.28 22.40 9.88
N PRO A 113 -4.02 22.80 10.07
CA PRO A 113 -3.73 24.16 10.50
C PRO A 113 -4.40 25.11 9.49
N ASP A 114 -5.13 26.10 10.00
CA ASP A 114 -5.74 27.13 9.18
C ASP A 114 -4.68 27.68 8.21
N GLU A 115 -4.96 27.63 6.91
CA GLU A 115 -4.08 28.20 5.89
C GLU A 115 -4.14 29.73 6.01
N ASP A 116 -3.20 30.31 6.76
CA ASP A 116 -2.92 31.77 6.80
C ASP A 116 -2.30 32.28 5.48
#